data_AF-A0A2S3WJ82-F1
#
_entry.id   AF-A0A2S3WJ82-F1
#
_cell.length_a   1.000
_cell.length_b   1.000
_cell.length_c   1.000
_cell.angle_alpha   90.00
_cell.angle_beta   90.00
_cell.angle_gamma   90.00
#
_symmetry.space_group_name_H-M   'P 1'
#
loop_
_entity.id
_entity.type
_entity.pdbx_description
1 polymer ?
#
loop_
_entity_poly.entity_id
_entity_poly.type
_entity_poly.pdbx_seq_one_letter_code
_entity_poly.pdbx_strand_id
1 'polypeptide(L)'
;MVPLFLIGADAASLAWLTQHAPALKRLRANGLAIEVPDPAALQRIQSVVPELTIWPVSGDDIAERLELEHYPVLITPTGLEQ
;
A
#
# COMPACT_ATOMS: atom_id res chain seq x y z
N MET A 1 -2.58 -14.75 -9.76
CA MET A 1 -1.83 -13.49 -9.57
C MET A 1 -1.64 -13.24 -8.09
N VAL A 2 -0.57 -12.56 -7.70
CA VAL A 2 -0.33 -12.22 -6.28
C VAL A 2 -1.13 -10.96 -5.96
N PRO A 3 -1.96 -10.93 -4.91
CA PRO A 3 -2.70 -9.72 -4.55
C PRO A 3 -1.74 -8.61 -4.11
N LEU A 4 -2.06 -7.38 -4.50
CA LEU A 4 -1.25 -6.20 -4.21
C LEU A 4 -2.15 -5.14 -3.58
N PHE A 5 -1.60 -4.33 -2.68
CA PHE A 5 -2.30 -3.20 -2.08
C PHE A 5 -1.40 -1.97 -2.06
N LEU A 6 -1.99 -0.79 -2.23
CA LEU A 6 -1.28 0.48 -2.29
C LEU A 6 -1.67 1.33 -1.07
N ILE A 7 -0.71 1.87 -0.33
CA ILE A 7 -0.99 2.71 0.84
C ILE A 7 -0.08 3.93 0.92
N GLY A 8 -0.58 5.02 1.49
CA GLY A 8 0.21 6.21 1.82
C GLY A 8 0.80 6.17 3.24
N ALA A 9 1.63 7.15 3.56
CA ALA A 9 2.13 7.37 4.93
C ALA A 9 1.16 8.15 5.84
N ASP A 10 -0.01 8.52 5.33
CA ASP A 10 -1.03 9.28 6.04
C ASP A 10 -1.82 8.42 7.05
N ALA A 11 -2.50 9.10 7.98
CA ALA A 11 -3.22 8.43 9.07
C ALA A 11 -4.42 7.59 8.57
N ALA A 12 -5.06 7.97 7.46
CA ALA A 12 -6.20 7.22 6.91
C ALA A 12 -5.73 5.89 6.30
N SER A 13 -4.61 5.91 5.57
CA SER A 13 -3.93 4.73 5.04
C SER A 13 -3.53 3.75 6.15
N LEU A 14 -2.96 4.24 7.25
CA LEU A 14 -2.60 3.39 8.40
C LEU A 14 -3.82 2.78 9.09
N ALA A 15 -4.91 3.54 9.24
CA ALA A 15 -6.15 3.04 9.81
C ALA A 15 -6.80 1.96 8.92
N TRP A 16 -6.77 2.15 7.59
CA TRP A 16 -7.24 1.15 6.63
C TRP A 16 -6.39 -0.13 6.70
N LEU A 17 -5.06 0.03 6.72
CA LEU A 17 -4.11 -1.09 6.80
C LEU A 17 -4.32 -1.92 8.06
N THR A 18 -4.56 -1.27 9.21
CA THR A 18 -4.83 -1.95 10.48
C THR A 18 -6.13 -2.75 10.42
N GLN A 19 -7.18 -2.19 9.82
CA GLN A 19 -8.48 -2.87 9.69
C GLN A 19 -8.41 -4.06 8.71
N HIS A 20 -7.65 -3.94 7.62
CA HIS A 20 -7.56 -4.94 6.57
C HIS A 20 -6.38 -5.91 6.73
N ALA A 21 -5.48 -5.68 7.70
CA ALA A 21 -4.37 -6.55 8.04
C ALA A 21 -4.70 -8.05 8.08
N PRO A 22 -5.76 -8.52 8.77
CA PRO A 22 -6.09 -9.95 8.81
C PRO A 22 -6.47 -10.50 7.42
N ALA A 23 -7.15 -9.72 6.57
CA ALA A 23 -7.51 -10.12 5.22
C ALA A 23 -6.28 -10.15 4.30
N LEU A 24 -5.45 -9.12 4.35
CA LEU A 24 -4.20 -9.01 3.57
C LEU A 24 -3.23 -10.16 3.91
N LYS A 25 -3.13 -10.53 5.19
CA LYS A 25 -2.35 -11.70 5.65
C LYS A 25 -2.87 -13.00 5.07
N ARG A 26 -4.19 -13.23 5.10
CA ARG A 26 -4.81 -14.43 4.50
C ARG A 26 -4.57 -14.53 3.00
N LEU A 27 -4.55 -13.39 2.32
CA LEU A 27 -4.33 -13.29 0.88
C LEU A 27 -2.85 -13.34 0.50
N ARG A 28 -1.92 -13.25 1.47
CA ARG A 28 -0.47 -13.11 1.24
C ARG A 28 -0.19 -11.96 0.25
N ALA A 29 -0.86 -10.83 0.48
CA ALA A 29 -0.78 -9.67 -0.38
C ALA A 29 0.54 -8.91 -0.18
N ASN A 30 1.09 -8.40 -1.27
CA ASN A 30 2.26 -7.53 -1.26
C ASN A 30 1.82 -6.06 -1.18
N GLY A 31 2.46 -5.28 -0.32
CA GLY A 31 2.17 -3.86 -0.17
C GLY A 31 3.10 -3.00 -1.01
N LEU A 32 2.56 -1.91 -1.53
CA LEU A 32 3.28 -0.82 -2.17
C LEU A 32 3.00 0.45 -1.36
N ALA A 33 4.05 1.01 -0.77
CA ALA A 33 3.96 2.26 -0.02
C ALA A 33 4.30 3.44 -0.94
N ILE A 34 3.38 4.39 -1.07
CA ILE A 34 3.49 5.60 -1.88
C ILE A 34 3.55 6.83 -1.00
N GLU A 35 4.02 7.95 -1.54
CA GLU A 35 4.19 9.20 -0.77
C GLU A 35 4.92 8.94 0.56
N VAL A 36 6.03 8.21 0.49
CA VAL A 36 6.90 7.93 1.62
C VAL A 36 8.01 8.98 1.61
N PRO A 37 7.87 10.11 2.34
CA PRO A 37 8.85 11.20 2.30
C PRO A 37 10.20 10.80 2.91
N ASP A 38 10.20 9.80 3.79
CA ASP A 38 11.39 9.38 4.52
C ASP A 38 11.33 7.90 4.95
N PRO A 39 12.48 7.27 5.23
CA PRO A 39 12.53 5.88 5.68
C PRO A 39 11.75 5.61 6.98
N ALA A 40 11.56 6.63 7.83
CA ALA A 40 10.83 6.47 9.08
C ALA A 40 9.31 6.31 8.84
N ALA A 41 8.77 6.98 7.82
CA ALA A 41 7.41 6.78 7.34
C ALA A 41 7.19 5.34 6.86
N LEU A 42 8.10 4.80 6.05
CA LEU A 42 8.05 3.40 5.62
C LEU A 42 8.12 2.43 6.80
N GLN A 43 9.01 2.69 7.76
CA GLN A 43 9.16 1.85 8.94
C GLN A 43 7.88 1.86 9.79
N ARG A 44 7.18 3.00 9.90
CA ARG A 44 5.90 3.09 10.60
C ARG A 44 4.85 2.20 9.94
N ILE A 45 4.77 2.23 8.61
CA ILE A 45 3.87 1.38 7.81
C ILE A 45 4.18 -0.11 8.03
N GLN A 46 5.45 -0.50 7.89
CA GLN A 46 5.88 -1.88 8.09
C GLN A 46 5.64 -2.37 9.51
N SER A 47 5.75 -1.47 10.51
CA SER A 47 5.49 -1.81 11.91
C SER A 47 4.02 -2.13 12.20
N VAL A 48 3.08 -1.67 11.38
CA VAL A 48 1.64 -2.01 11.54
C VAL A 48 1.38 -3.46 11.12
N VAL A 49 2.11 -3.96 10.12
CA VAL A 49 1.97 -5.33 9.58
C VAL A 49 3.32 -5.97 9.30
N PRO A 50 4.09 -6.36 10.34
CA PRO A 50 5.44 -6.91 10.17
C PRO A 50 5.46 -8.25 9.42
N GLU A 51 4.32 -8.91 9.31
CA GLU A 51 4.14 -10.17 8.59
C GLU A 51 3.92 -9.98 7.07
N LEU A 52 3.69 -8.75 6.61
CA LEU A 52 3.46 -8.43 5.20
C LEU A 52 4.68 -7.71 4.61
N THR A 53 5.03 -8.07 3.38
CA THR A 53 6.12 -7.39 2.66
C THR A 53 5.58 -6.12 2.03
N ILE A 54 6.13 -4.96 2.41
CA ILE A 54 5.75 -3.66 1.87
C ILE A 54 6.98 -3.01 1.24
N TRP A 55 6.89 -2.72 -0.05
CA TRP A 55 7.95 -2.09 -0.82
C TRP A 55 7.66 -0.59 -0.98
N PRO A 56 8.63 0.29 -0.72
CA PRO A 56 8.49 1.70 -1.08
C PRO A 56 8.51 1.81 -2.60
N VAL A 57 7.59 2.60 -3.14
CA VAL A 57 7.63 3.02 -4.55
C VAL A 57 7.91 4.51 -4.57
N SER A 58 8.93 4.91 -5.32
CA SER A 58 9.22 6.33 -5.52
C SER A 58 8.04 6.99 -6.24
N GLY A 59 7.63 8.18 -5.80
CA GLY A 59 6.57 8.95 -6.46
C GLY A 59 6.86 9.19 -7.94
N ASP A 60 8.13 9.38 -8.30
CA ASP A 60 8.60 9.48 -9.68
C ASP A 60 8.35 8.21 -10.52
N ASP A 61 8.53 7.01 -9.95
CA ASP A 61 8.29 5.73 -10.65
C ASP A 61 6.80 5.43 -10.86
N ILE A 62 5.91 6.04 -10.07
CA ILE A 62 4.45 5.93 -10.24
C ILE A 62 3.93 6.95 -11.24
N ALA A 63 4.39 8.20 -11.17
CA ALA A 63 4.01 9.26 -12.11
C ALA A 63 4.32 8.88 -13.58
N GLU A 64 5.40 8.11 -13.79
CA GLU A 64 5.75 7.63 -15.14
C GLU A 64 5.01 6.36 -15.59
N ARG A 65 4.41 5.57 -14.69
CA ARG A 65 3.91 4.22 -15.03
C ARG A 65 2.43 3.98 -14.81
N LEU A 66 1.79 4.78 -13.97
CA LEU A 66 0.39 4.66 -13.62
C LEU A 66 -0.17 6.08 -13.66
N GLU A 67 -0.89 6.43 -14.73
CA GLU A 67 -1.66 7.69 -14.88
C GLU A 67 -2.81 7.75 -13.84
N LEU A 68 -2.53 7.50 -12.56
CA LEU A 68 -3.48 7.47 -11.46
C LEU A 68 -3.56 8.87 -10.85
N GLU A 69 -4.54 9.64 -11.33
CA GLU A 69 -4.81 11.00 -10.85
C GLU A 69 -5.40 11.05 -9.42
N HIS A 70 -5.86 9.93 -8.84
CA HIS A 70 -6.51 9.88 -7.52
C HIS A 70 -6.11 8.67 -6.67
N TYR A 71 -5.83 8.92 -5.39
CA TYR A 71 -5.46 7.96 -4.34
C TYR A 71 -6.33 8.14 -3.09
N PRO A 72 -6.52 7.10 -2.24
CA PRO A 72 -6.01 5.71 -2.34
C PRO A 72 -6.90 4.78 -3.18
N VAL A 73 -6.31 3.70 -3.73
CA VAL A 73 -7.02 2.69 -4.55
C VAL A 73 -6.50 1.28 -4.26
N LEU A 74 -7.40 0.31 -4.15
CA LEU A 74 -7.13 -1.12 -4.05
C LEU A 74 -7.27 -1.76 -5.45
N ILE A 75 -6.25 -2.50 -5.89
CA ILE A 75 -6.28 -3.21 -7.18
C ILE A 75 -6.36 -4.71 -6.91
N THR A 76 -7.52 -5.31 -7.23
CA THR A 76 -7.75 -6.75 -7.11
C THR A 76 -7.84 -7.41 -8.49
N PRO A 77 -7.65 -8.75 -8.57
CA PRO A 77 -7.95 -9.54 -9.78
C PRO A 77 -9.32 -9.28 -10.40
N THR A 78 -10.26 -8.81 -9.59
CA THR A 78 -11.68 -8.63 -9.88
C THR A 78 -12.07 -7.19 -10.17
N GLY A 79 -11.17 -6.21 -9.97
CA GLY A 79 -11.42 -4.80 -10.26
C GLY A 79 -10.59 -3.82 -9.45
N LEU A 80 -10.70 -2.53 -9.83
CA LEU A 80 -10.26 -1.38 -9.02
C LEU A 80 -11.36 -1.04 -8.00
N GLU A 81 -10.98 -0.86 -6.74
CA GLU A 81 -11.84 -0.31 -5.68
C GLU A 81 -11.20 0.97 -5.12
N GLN A 82 -11.93 2.08 -5.15
CA GLN A 82 -11.51 3.40 -4.60
C GLN A 82 -12.22 3.66 -3.28
#